data_AF-A0AAD9XB04-F1
#
_entry.id   AF-A0AAD9XB04-F1
#
_cell.length_a   1.000
_cell.length_b   1.000
_cell.length_c   1.000
_cell.angle_alpha   90.00
_cell.angle_beta   90.00
_cell.angle_gamma   90.00
#
_symmetry.space_group_name_H-M   'P 1'
#
loop_
_entity.id
_entity.type
_entity.pdbx_description
1 polymer ?
#
loop_
_entity_poly.entity_id
_entity_poly.type
_entity_poly.pdbx_seq_one_letter_code
_entity_poly.pdbx_strand_id
1 'polypeptide(L)'
;MTVNLMNSCAVAVSEEYPDIIFSYGYNDEYSFVFKRTSKFYQRRASKIHSLIVSFFTSVYVTKWKEFYPLKELRISPSFHARAICCASIEVLQAYIAWRQNDCHINDQYETCLGMLVKCGKTESEAREILKGTQKQEKNELLFQQFGINYKKLPELFRQGSSVFKTEVEDIVKYNKNEAPVKRLRRKARIVHSENIAGKKFWNENPFLVKELGVLKRMSAKLNQIMLGSFYLKAN
;
A
#
# COMPACT_ATOMS: atom_id res chain seq x y z
N MET A 1 -0.66 14.16 3.44
CA MET A 1 -2.13 14.33 3.43
C MET A 1 -2.82 13.62 2.26
N THR A 2 -2.12 13.23 1.18
CA THR A 2 -2.66 12.46 0.02
C THR A 2 -2.81 10.96 0.23
N VAL A 3 -1.99 10.39 1.11
CA VAL A 3 -1.94 8.94 1.36
C VAL A 3 -3.30 8.38 1.82
N ASN A 4 -4.06 9.10 2.63
CA ASN A 4 -5.38 8.62 3.08
C ASN A 4 -6.40 8.51 1.93
N LEU A 5 -6.38 9.43 0.97
CA LEU A 5 -7.21 9.34 -0.23
C LEU A 5 -6.76 8.15 -1.09
N MET A 6 -5.45 7.99 -1.32
CA MET A 6 -4.90 6.83 -2.04
C MET A 6 -5.30 5.50 -1.39
N ASN A 7 -5.24 5.42 -0.06
CA ASN A 7 -5.69 4.26 0.70
C ASN A 7 -7.18 3.99 0.52
N SER A 8 -8.00 5.04 0.56
CA SER A 8 -9.45 4.93 0.33
C SER A 8 -9.80 4.46 -1.08
N CYS A 9 -8.99 4.84 -2.08
CA CYS A 9 -9.09 4.31 -3.44
C CYS A 9 -8.67 2.84 -3.50
N ALA A 10 -7.57 2.46 -2.85
CA ALA A 10 -7.09 1.08 -2.84
C ALA A 10 -8.06 0.12 -2.13
N VAL A 11 -8.74 0.58 -1.07
CA VAL A 11 -9.85 -0.13 -0.43
C VAL A 11 -10.98 -0.35 -1.42
N ALA A 12 -11.44 0.70 -2.11
CA ALA A 12 -12.52 0.58 -3.09
C ALA A 12 -12.17 -0.38 -4.23
N VAL A 13 -10.94 -0.33 -4.75
CA VAL A 13 -10.45 -1.25 -5.79
C VAL A 13 -10.42 -2.69 -5.28
N SER A 14 -9.98 -2.90 -4.05
CA SER A 14 -9.94 -4.24 -3.43
C SER A 14 -11.35 -4.81 -3.18
N GLU A 15 -12.33 -3.93 -2.94
CA GLU A 15 -13.74 -4.31 -2.79
C GLU A 15 -14.39 -4.62 -4.14
N GLU A 16 -14.19 -3.76 -5.14
CA GLU A 16 -14.74 -3.89 -6.50
C GLU A 16 -14.21 -5.13 -7.23
N TYR A 17 -12.94 -5.49 -7.03
CA TYR A 17 -12.29 -6.59 -7.74
C TYR A 17 -11.91 -7.72 -6.76
N PRO A 18 -12.75 -8.75 -6.59
CA PRO A 18 -12.51 -9.81 -5.60
C PRO A 18 -11.29 -10.67 -5.83
N ASP A 19 -10.76 -10.67 -7.05
CA ASP A 19 -9.54 -11.38 -7.42
C ASP A 19 -8.28 -10.69 -6.86
N ILE A 20 -8.38 -9.44 -6.40
CA ILE A 20 -7.32 -8.77 -5.65
C ILE A 20 -7.36 -9.25 -4.20
N ILE A 21 -6.24 -9.84 -3.77
CA ILE A 21 -6.11 -10.48 -2.46
C ILE A 21 -5.26 -9.68 -1.48
N PHE A 22 -4.38 -8.83 -2.00
CA PHE A 22 -3.49 -8.01 -1.20
C PHE A 22 -3.09 -6.78 -2.00
N SER A 23 -2.97 -5.63 -1.36
CA SER A 23 -2.48 -4.41 -1.98
C SER A 23 -1.52 -3.72 -1.03
N TYR A 24 -0.55 -2.99 -1.57
CA TYR A 24 0.42 -2.24 -0.77
C TYR A 24 0.75 -0.91 -1.44
N GLY A 25 0.68 0.19 -0.70
CA GLY A 25 1.00 1.51 -1.22
C GLY A 25 1.68 2.44 -0.23
N TYR A 26 2.44 3.38 -0.75
CA TYR A 26 3.07 4.47 -0.01
C TYR A 26 3.27 5.64 -0.98
N ASN A 27 3.37 6.85 -0.42
CA ASN A 27 3.41 8.09 -1.19
C ASN A 27 2.24 8.16 -2.20
N ASP A 28 2.55 8.20 -3.49
CA ASP A 28 1.62 8.24 -4.60
C ASP A 28 1.46 6.89 -5.31
N GLU A 29 2.15 5.83 -4.89
CA GLU A 29 2.19 4.52 -5.56
C GLU A 29 1.42 3.42 -4.81
N TYR A 30 0.85 2.46 -5.56
CA TYR A 30 0.05 1.36 -5.01
C TYR A 30 0.15 0.10 -5.85
N SER A 31 0.49 -1.04 -5.26
CA SER A 31 0.53 -2.37 -5.90
C SER A 31 -0.72 -3.18 -5.55
N PHE A 32 -1.26 -3.97 -6.48
CA PHE A 32 -2.45 -4.81 -6.26
C PHE A 32 -2.21 -6.24 -6.75
N VAL A 33 -2.16 -7.16 -5.79
CA VAL A 33 -1.89 -8.57 -6.01
C VAL A 33 -3.16 -9.31 -6.39
N PHE A 34 -3.17 -9.87 -7.59
CA PHE A 34 -4.22 -10.77 -8.04
C PHE A 34 -3.93 -12.20 -7.59
N LYS A 35 -4.98 -12.96 -7.22
CA LYS A 35 -4.84 -14.39 -6.92
C LYS A 35 -4.32 -15.16 -8.12
N ARG A 36 -3.49 -16.17 -7.87
CA ARG A 36 -2.84 -16.97 -8.93
C ARG A 36 -3.84 -17.57 -9.92
N THR A 37 -4.96 -18.08 -9.41
CA THR A 37 -6.03 -18.75 -10.19
C THR A 37 -6.97 -17.78 -10.92
N SER A 38 -6.73 -16.47 -10.83
CA SER A 38 -7.56 -15.46 -11.48
C SER A 38 -7.67 -15.70 -12.98
N LYS A 39 -8.90 -15.69 -13.49
CA LYS A 39 -9.22 -15.67 -14.92
C LYS A 39 -9.68 -14.29 -15.38
N PHE A 40 -9.49 -13.26 -14.54
CA PHE A 40 -9.94 -11.89 -14.76
C PHE A 40 -9.48 -11.39 -16.13
N TYR A 41 -10.44 -11.09 -17.01
CA TYR A 41 -10.23 -10.70 -18.41
C TYR A 41 -9.20 -11.56 -19.16
N GLN A 42 -9.25 -12.88 -18.98
CA GLN A 42 -8.32 -13.84 -19.61
C GLN A 42 -6.84 -13.49 -19.34
N ARG A 43 -6.56 -12.81 -18.21
CA ARG A 43 -5.21 -12.40 -17.79
C ARG A 43 -4.53 -11.45 -18.78
N ARG A 44 -5.30 -10.74 -19.61
CA ARG A 44 -4.79 -9.73 -20.53
C ARG A 44 -4.30 -8.51 -19.76
N ALA A 45 -2.99 -8.33 -19.69
CA ALA A 45 -2.36 -7.22 -18.96
C ALA A 45 -2.98 -5.85 -19.30
N SER A 46 -3.19 -5.55 -20.60
CA SER A 46 -3.80 -4.29 -21.04
C SER A 46 -5.20 -4.04 -20.46
N LYS A 47 -6.03 -5.07 -20.33
CA LYS A 47 -7.37 -4.95 -19.73
C LYS A 47 -7.31 -4.76 -18.23
N ILE A 48 -6.43 -5.52 -17.56
CA ILE A 48 -6.20 -5.37 -16.12
C ILE A 48 -5.74 -3.95 -15.82
N HIS A 49 -4.77 -3.42 -16.56
CA HIS A 49 -4.27 -2.06 -16.38
C HIS A 49 -5.37 -1.03 -16.55
N SER A 50 -6.07 -1.08 -17.70
CA SER A 50 -7.08 -0.06 -18.02
C SER A 50 -8.18 0.01 -16.98
N LEU A 51 -8.62 -1.14 -16.44
CA LEU A 51 -9.72 -1.20 -15.47
C LEU A 51 -9.31 -0.74 -14.08
N ILE A 52 -8.14 -1.15 -13.61
CA ILE A 52 -7.67 -0.73 -12.28
C ILE A 52 -7.33 0.75 -12.30
N VAL A 53 -6.64 1.24 -13.34
CA VAL A 53 -6.33 2.67 -13.46
C VAL A 53 -7.60 3.48 -13.60
N SER A 54 -8.51 3.15 -14.52
CA SER A 54 -9.74 3.94 -14.71
C SER A 54 -10.60 4.00 -13.45
N PHE A 55 -10.75 2.86 -12.77
CA PHE A 55 -11.52 2.78 -11.53
C PHE A 55 -10.82 3.54 -10.39
N PHE A 56 -9.51 3.36 -10.21
CA PHE A 56 -8.76 4.10 -9.19
C PHE A 56 -8.85 5.61 -9.41
N THR A 57 -8.64 6.08 -10.64
CA THR A 57 -8.76 7.51 -10.99
C THR A 57 -10.16 8.02 -10.70
N SER A 58 -11.20 7.28 -11.11
CA SER A 58 -12.60 7.66 -10.88
C SER A 58 -12.92 7.77 -9.38
N VAL A 59 -12.49 6.80 -8.56
CA VAL A 59 -12.68 6.84 -7.11
C VAL A 59 -11.89 8.00 -6.49
N TYR A 60 -10.67 8.27 -6.95
CA TYR A 60 -9.85 9.37 -6.45
C TYR A 60 -10.54 10.73 -6.65
N VAL A 61 -11.06 10.97 -7.86
CA VAL A 61 -11.79 12.20 -8.19
C VAL A 61 -13.07 12.29 -7.36
N THR A 62 -13.84 11.20 -7.29
CA THR A 62 -15.13 11.16 -6.59
C THR A 62 -14.96 11.40 -5.09
N LYS A 63 -13.94 10.80 -4.47
CA LYS A 63 -13.65 10.96 -3.04
C LYS A 63 -12.86 12.22 -2.71
N TRP A 64 -12.41 13.01 -3.70
CA TRP A 64 -11.55 14.17 -3.44
C TRP A 64 -12.14 15.13 -2.40
N LYS A 65 -13.43 15.45 -2.52
CA LYS A 65 -14.11 16.38 -1.60
C LYS A 65 -14.35 15.83 -0.20
N GLU A 66 -14.37 14.51 -0.04
CA GLU A 66 -14.42 13.86 1.28
C GLU A 66 -13.12 14.12 2.06
N PHE A 67 -11.97 14.06 1.39
CA PHE A 67 -10.66 14.25 2.02
C PHE A 67 -10.19 15.71 2.02
N TYR A 68 -10.63 16.51 1.04
CA TYR A 68 -10.27 17.93 0.91
C TYR A 68 -11.49 18.81 0.62
N PRO A 69 -12.38 19.03 1.61
CA PRO A 69 -13.60 19.81 1.41
C PRO A 69 -13.32 21.23 0.85
N LEU A 70 -12.27 21.86 1.39
CA LEU A 70 -11.88 23.24 1.08
C LEU A 70 -10.95 23.37 -0.14
N LYS A 71 -10.48 22.26 -0.73
CA LYS A 71 -9.58 22.29 -1.88
C LYS A 71 -10.32 21.88 -3.15
N GLU A 72 -10.15 22.64 -4.21
CA GLU A 72 -10.63 22.24 -5.54
C GLU A 72 -9.61 21.35 -6.24
N LEU A 73 -10.11 20.34 -6.95
CA LEU A 73 -9.29 19.52 -7.82
C LEU A 73 -9.10 20.29 -9.14
N ARG A 74 -8.00 21.04 -9.23
CA ARG A 74 -7.72 21.90 -10.39
C ARG A 74 -7.24 21.12 -11.61
N ILE A 75 -6.56 19.99 -11.39
CA ILE A 75 -6.00 19.15 -12.44
C ILE A 75 -6.51 17.73 -12.21
N SER A 76 -7.03 17.12 -13.28
CA SER A 76 -7.44 15.73 -13.23
C SER A 76 -6.23 14.84 -12.96
N PRO A 77 -6.27 14.00 -11.91
CA PRO A 77 -5.17 13.09 -11.63
C PRO A 77 -5.05 12.10 -12.78
N SER A 78 -3.82 11.82 -13.17
CA SER A 78 -3.50 10.73 -14.08
C SER A 78 -2.65 9.71 -13.34
N PHE A 79 -2.81 8.45 -13.69
CA PHE A 79 -2.05 7.38 -13.12
C PHE A 79 -1.62 6.39 -14.19
N HIS A 80 -0.47 5.78 -13.98
CA HIS A 80 0.10 4.78 -14.86
C HIS A 80 -0.02 3.39 -14.23
N ALA A 81 0.15 2.34 -15.04
CA ALA A 81 0.17 0.98 -14.51
C ALA A 81 1.08 0.09 -15.34
N ARG A 82 1.66 -0.90 -14.64
CA ARG A 82 2.43 -1.98 -15.25
C ARG A 82 2.00 -3.31 -14.65
N ALA A 83 2.13 -4.38 -15.43
CA ALA A 83 1.96 -5.73 -14.92
C ALA A 83 3.35 -6.32 -14.71
N ILE A 84 3.57 -6.90 -13.56
CA ILE A 84 4.74 -7.71 -13.28
C ILE A 84 4.29 -9.17 -13.20
N CYS A 85 5.18 -10.12 -13.47
CA CYS A 85 4.92 -11.52 -13.22
C CYS A 85 5.93 -12.02 -12.19
N CYS A 86 5.46 -12.29 -10.97
CA CYS A 86 6.21 -12.97 -9.94
C CYS A 86 6.22 -14.48 -10.21
N ALA A 87 7.33 -15.08 -10.60
CA ALA A 87 7.33 -16.50 -10.96
C ALA A 87 6.97 -17.50 -9.82
N SER A 88 6.89 -17.01 -8.58
CA SER A 88 6.54 -17.79 -7.39
C SER A 88 6.12 -16.86 -6.24
N ILE A 89 5.69 -17.45 -5.12
CA ILE A 89 5.33 -16.70 -3.92
C ILE A 89 6.55 -16.02 -3.30
N GLU A 90 7.73 -16.63 -3.43
CA GLU A 90 9.00 -16.06 -2.98
C GLU A 90 9.36 -14.80 -3.77
N VAL A 91 9.12 -14.79 -5.09
CA VAL A 91 9.30 -13.60 -5.92
C VAL A 91 8.32 -12.50 -5.52
N LEU A 92 7.08 -12.86 -5.16
CA LEU A 92 6.13 -11.90 -4.61
C LEU A 92 6.63 -11.32 -3.28
N GLN A 93 7.09 -12.15 -2.35
CA GLN A 93 7.61 -11.67 -1.07
C GLN A 93 8.83 -10.76 -1.25
N ALA A 94 9.74 -11.11 -2.16
CA ALA A 94 10.89 -10.28 -2.49
C ALA A 94 10.46 -8.93 -3.09
N TYR A 95 9.47 -8.94 -3.98
CA TYR A 95 8.87 -7.73 -4.53
C TYR A 95 8.27 -6.84 -3.44
N ILE A 96 7.45 -7.40 -2.55
CA ILE A 96 6.82 -6.64 -1.46
C ILE A 96 7.87 -6.13 -0.46
N ALA A 97 8.88 -6.93 -0.12
CA ALA A 97 9.99 -6.51 0.73
C ALA A 97 10.75 -5.33 0.12
N TRP A 98 11.03 -5.40 -1.19
CA TRP A 98 11.66 -4.30 -1.92
C TRP A 98 10.83 -3.02 -1.86
N ARG A 99 9.51 -3.12 -2.08
CA ARG A 99 8.59 -1.97 -2.00
C ARG A 99 8.49 -1.38 -0.60
N GLN A 100 8.50 -2.20 0.44
CA GLN A 100 8.50 -1.70 1.82
C GLN A 100 9.85 -1.07 2.20
N ASN A 101 10.96 -1.63 1.73
CA ASN A 101 12.27 -1.02 1.95
C ASN A 101 12.41 0.33 1.23
N ASP A 102 11.88 0.46 0.02
CA ASP A 102 11.86 1.73 -0.71
C ASP A 102 11.01 2.79 0.01
N CYS A 103 9.85 2.40 0.57
CA CYS A 103 9.06 3.26 1.45
C CYS A 103 9.89 3.80 2.62
N HIS A 104 10.60 2.91 3.33
CA HIS A 104 11.44 3.32 4.45
C HIS A 104 12.55 4.29 4.08
N ILE A 105 13.26 4.00 2.98
CA ILE A 105 14.38 4.83 2.53
C ILE A 105 13.87 6.22 2.14
N ASN A 106 12.80 6.28 1.36
CA ASN A 106 12.24 7.54 0.88
C ASN A 106 11.62 8.35 2.03
N ASP A 107 10.81 7.73 2.90
CA ASP A 107 10.21 8.43 4.03
C ASP A 107 11.26 9.01 4.99
N GLN A 108 12.32 8.24 5.28
CA GLN A 108 13.41 8.73 6.12
C GLN A 108 14.17 9.90 5.46
N TYR A 109 14.45 9.80 4.15
CA TYR A 109 15.07 10.88 3.38
C TYR A 109 14.22 12.16 3.38
N GLU A 110 12.94 12.04 3.04
CA GLU A 110 12.00 13.16 2.99
C GLU A 110 11.79 13.80 4.37
N THR A 111 11.78 13.00 5.44
CA THR A 111 11.73 13.51 6.81
C THR A 111 12.96 14.36 7.12
N CYS A 112 14.17 13.89 6.82
CA CYS A 112 15.39 14.66 7.02
C CYS A 112 15.39 15.94 6.18
N LEU A 113 15.01 15.84 4.90
CA LEU A 113 14.97 16.96 3.97
C LEU A 113 14.03 18.05 4.49
N GLY A 114 12.81 17.67 4.87
CA GLY A 114 11.82 18.57 5.41
C GLY A 114 12.26 19.24 6.71
N MET A 115 12.98 18.52 7.58
CA MET A 115 13.52 19.11 8.81
C MET A 115 14.66 20.10 8.54
N LEU A 116 15.59 19.78 7.65
CA LEU A 116 16.67 20.69 7.25
C LEU A 116 16.11 21.98 6.64
N VAL A 117 15.12 21.87 5.75
CA VAL A 117 14.46 23.04 5.14
C VAL A 117 13.73 23.87 6.20
N LYS A 118 13.00 23.23 7.12
CA LYS A 118 12.35 23.93 8.25
C LYS A 118 13.33 24.67 9.15
N CYS A 119 14.56 24.19 9.27
CA CYS A 119 15.63 24.84 10.01
C CYS A 119 16.42 25.90 9.21
N GLY A 120 15.89 26.32 8.06
CA GLY A 120 16.41 27.45 7.29
C GLY A 120 17.40 27.10 6.19
N LYS A 121 17.66 25.82 5.92
CA LYS A 121 18.41 25.41 4.73
C LYS A 121 17.56 25.59 3.48
N THR A 122 18.19 25.98 2.39
CA THR A 122 17.57 25.86 1.07
C THR A 122 17.40 24.38 0.71
N GLU A 123 16.46 24.08 -0.19
CA GLU A 123 16.25 22.70 -0.65
C GLU A 123 17.52 22.12 -1.30
N SER A 124 18.30 22.93 -2.01
CA SER A 124 19.57 22.52 -2.62
C SER A 124 20.61 22.13 -1.58
N GLU A 125 20.81 22.97 -0.55
CA GLU A 125 21.74 22.68 0.55
C GLU A 125 21.32 21.42 1.32
N ALA A 126 20.03 21.29 1.61
CA ALA A 126 19.51 20.12 2.32
C ALA A 126 19.73 18.83 1.51
N ARG A 127 19.54 18.87 0.18
CA ARG A 127 19.82 17.72 -0.70
C ARG A 127 21.31 17.38 -0.74
N GLU A 128 22.20 18.37 -0.76
CA GLU A 128 23.65 18.12 -0.75
C GLU A 128 24.11 17.54 0.60
N ILE A 129 23.55 18.00 1.73
CA ILE A 129 23.80 17.41 3.07
C ILE A 129 23.39 15.93 3.10
N LEU A 130 22.27 15.58 2.48
CA LEU A 130 21.73 14.21 2.50
C LEU A 130 22.34 13.29 1.45
N LYS A 131 23.12 13.83 0.51
CA LYS A 131 23.71 13.08 -0.58
C LYS A 131 24.72 12.07 -0.06
N GLY A 132 24.61 10.83 -0.53
CA GLY A 132 25.49 9.73 -0.12
C GLY A 132 25.26 9.21 1.31
N THR A 133 24.39 9.84 2.10
CA THR A 133 24.13 9.39 3.48
C THR A 133 23.48 8.01 3.51
N GLN A 134 23.85 7.22 4.51
CA GLN A 134 23.27 5.93 4.83
C GLN A 134 22.09 6.05 5.79
N LYS A 135 21.38 4.94 6.01
CA LYS A 135 20.22 4.87 6.92
C LYS A 135 20.56 5.29 8.36
N GLN A 136 21.74 4.90 8.84
CA GLN A 136 22.18 5.21 10.20
C GLN A 136 22.47 6.71 10.36
N GLU A 137 23.21 7.30 9.43
CA GLU A 137 23.53 8.73 9.44
C GLU A 137 22.27 9.59 9.40
N LYS A 138 21.25 9.21 8.62
CA LYS A 138 19.94 9.89 8.64
C LYS A 138 19.22 9.78 9.99
N ASN A 139 19.28 8.63 10.66
CA ASN A 139 18.72 8.48 12.00
C ASN A 139 19.45 9.35 13.02
N GLU A 140 20.78 9.40 12.96
CA GLU A 140 21.61 10.22 13.83
C GLU A 140 21.33 11.71 13.60
N LEU A 141 21.21 12.14 12.34
CA LEU A 141 20.83 13.50 11.98
C LEU A 141 19.46 13.88 12.57
N LEU A 142 18.44 13.03 12.41
CA LEU A 142 17.12 13.27 12.99
C LEU A 142 17.15 13.36 14.52
N PHE A 143 17.91 12.47 15.16
CA PHE A 143 17.95 12.39 16.61
C PHE A 143 18.77 13.53 17.23
N GLN A 144 19.98 13.76 16.74
CA GLN A 144 20.93 14.71 17.33
C GLN A 144 20.56 16.16 17.02
N GLN A 145 20.15 16.47 15.78
CA GLN A 145 19.87 17.86 15.39
C GLN A 145 18.43 18.28 15.71
N PHE A 146 17.48 17.35 15.65
CA PHE A 146 16.06 17.67 15.77
C PHE A 146 15.35 16.98 16.95
N GLY A 147 16.04 16.11 17.70
CA GLY A 147 15.42 15.36 18.79
C GLY A 147 14.35 14.35 18.33
N ILE A 148 14.32 14.01 17.04
CA ILE A 148 13.30 13.16 16.45
C ILE A 148 13.75 11.70 16.46
N ASN A 149 13.01 10.86 17.18
CA ASN A 149 13.14 9.42 17.05
C ASN A 149 12.28 8.92 15.87
N TYR A 150 12.94 8.58 14.76
CA TYR A 150 12.27 8.09 13.55
C TYR A 150 11.28 6.96 13.85
N LYS A 151 11.61 6.00 14.73
CA LYS A 151 10.72 4.87 15.07
C LYS A 151 9.40 5.29 15.74
N LYS A 152 9.33 6.51 16.31
CA LYS A 152 8.11 7.04 16.94
C LYS A 152 7.24 7.85 15.97
N LEU A 153 7.69 8.07 14.74
CA LEU A 153 6.87 8.72 13.71
C LEU A 153 5.70 7.81 13.27
N PRO A 154 4.61 8.39 12.74
CA PRO A 154 3.42 7.63 12.36
C PRO A 154 3.74 6.46 11.43
N GLU A 155 3.24 5.27 11.76
CA GLU A 155 3.50 4.04 11.01
C GLU A 155 3.02 4.14 9.56
N LEU A 156 1.96 4.90 9.28
CA LEU A 156 1.46 5.16 7.94
C LEU A 156 2.56 5.58 6.96
N PHE A 157 3.45 6.47 7.41
CA PHE A 157 4.51 7.03 6.55
C PHE A 157 5.73 6.11 6.52
N ARG A 158 6.10 5.54 7.68
CA ARG A 158 7.25 4.64 7.76
C ARG A 158 7.04 3.32 7.03
N GLN A 159 5.86 2.72 7.21
CA GLN A 159 5.57 1.33 6.84
C GLN A 159 4.76 1.20 5.55
N GLY A 160 4.25 2.31 5.02
CA GLY A 160 3.23 2.29 3.99
C GLY A 160 1.92 1.67 4.47
N SER A 161 1.04 1.35 3.54
CA SER A 161 -0.32 0.88 3.79
C SER A 161 -0.57 -0.45 3.08
N SER A 162 -0.84 -1.50 3.84
CA SER A 162 -1.30 -2.78 3.31
C SER A 162 -2.83 -2.83 3.31
N VAL A 163 -3.43 -3.28 2.22
CA VAL A 163 -4.89 -3.44 2.11
C VAL A 163 -5.21 -4.88 1.72
N PHE A 164 -5.97 -5.57 2.55
CA PHE A 164 -6.45 -6.93 2.24
C PHE A 164 -7.75 -7.20 2.98
N LYS A 165 -8.47 -8.24 2.55
CA LYS A 165 -9.76 -8.59 3.14
C LYS A 165 -9.58 -9.32 4.45
N THR A 166 -10.31 -8.89 5.46
CA THR A 166 -10.43 -9.58 6.74
C THR A 166 -11.89 -9.89 7.02
N GLU A 167 -12.14 -10.94 7.78
CA GLU A 167 -13.48 -11.25 8.26
C GLU A 167 -13.83 -10.33 9.44
N VAL A 168 -14.94 -9.63 9.31
CA VAL A 168 -15.48 -8.71 10.32
C VAL A 168 -16.94 -9.05 10.58
N GLU A 169 -17.36 -8.96 11.84
CA GLU A 169 -18.78 -9.04 12.17
C GLU A 169 -19.47 -7.76 11.71
N ASP A 170 -20.52 -7.91 10.90
CA ASP A 170 -21.33 -6.80 10.38
C ASP A 170 -22.77 -6.97 10.85
N ILE A 171 -23.37 -5.90 11.38
CA ILE A 171 -24.79 -5.91 11.77
C ILE A 171 -25.60 -5.71 10.49
N VAL A 172 -26.31 -6.75 10.05
CA VAL A 172 -27.08 -6.70 8.80
C VAL A 172 -28.52 -6.25 8.99
N LYS A 173 -29.07 -6.45 10.18
CA LYS A 173 -30.41 -6.00 10.57
C LYS A 173 -30.59 -6.13 12.08
N TYR A 174 -31.60 -5.46 12.60
CA TYR A 174 -32.11 -5.71 13.95
C TYR A 174 -33.32 -6.64 13.85
N ASN A 175 -33.45 -7.59 14.79
CA ASN A 175 -34.65 -8.43 14.86
C ASN A 175 -35.81 -7.67 15.51
N LYS A 176 -36.99 -8.31 15.64
CA LYS A 176 -38.18 -7.70 16.25
C LYS A 176 -37.98 -7.25 17.71
N ASN A 177 -36.94 -7.74 18.38
CA ASN A 177 -36.60 -7.42 19.77
C ASN A 177 -35.41 -6.45 19.84
N GLU A 178 -35.12 -5.71 18.76
CA GLU A 178 -33.98 -4.79 18.64
C GLU A 178 -32.60 -5.43 18.87
N ALA A 179 -32.50 -6.76 18.83
CA ALA A 179 -31.22 -7.43 18.94
C ALA A 179 -30.49 -7.43 17.57
N PRO A 180 -29.19 -7.13 17.54
CA PRO A 180 -28.42 -7.07 16.29
C PRO A 180 -28.22 -8.48 15.70
N VAL A 181 -28.63 -8.66 14.45
CA VAL A 181 -28.29 -9.84 13.66
C VAL A 181 -26.94 -9.60 13.02
N LYS A 182 -25.91 -10.24 13.57
CA LYS A 182 -24.54 -10.17 13.07
C LYS A 182 -24.28 -11.23 12.00
N ARG A 183 -23.56 -10.88 10.96
CA ARG A 183 -23.02 -11.81 9.96
C ARG A 183 -21.56 -11.52 9.70
N LEU A 184 -20.76 -12.58 9.55
CA LEU A 184 -19.37 -12.44 9.16
C LEU A 184 -19.31 -12.03 7.68
N ARG A 185 -18.66 -10.89 7.41
CA ARG A 185 -18.44 -10.38 6.06
C ARG A 185 -16.96 -10.11 5.84
N ARG A 186 -16.52 -10.24 4.59
CA ARG A 186 -15.16 -9.88 4.18
C ARG A 186 -15.14 -8.42 3.77
N LYS A 187 -14.43 -7.59 4.53
CA LYS A 187 -14.21 -6.17 4.19
C LYS A 187 -12.72 -5.92 4.01
N ALA A 188 -12.37 -5.05 3.07
CA ALA A 188 -10.99 -4.62 2.93
C ALA A 188 -10.60 -3.73 4.11
N ARG A 189 -9.44 -3.99 4.73
CA ARG A 189 -8.91 -3.19 5.83
C ARG A 189 -7.50 -2.73 5.52
N ILE A 190 -7.18 -1.54 6.02
CA ILE A 190 -5.84 -0.98 5.98
C ILE A 190 -5.08 -1.46 7.22
N VAL A 191 -3.85 -1.94 7.02
CA VAL A 191 -2.94 -2.41 8.07
C VAL A 191 -1.54 -1.83 7.81
N HIS A 192 -0.89 -1.33 8.86
CA HIS A 192 0.50 -0.88 8.85
C HIS A 192 1.32 -1.88 9.66
N SER A 193 2.48 -2.30 9.18
CA SER A 193 3.30 -3.31 9.85
C SER A 193 4.75 -3.24 9.40
N GLU A 194 5.69 -3.49 10.32
CA GLU A 194 7.14 -3.38 10.07
C GLU A 194 7.72 -4.44 9.12
N ASN A 195 7.01 -5.55 8.90
CA ASN A 195 7.52 -6.63 8.06
C ASN A 195 6.38 -7.33 7.33
N ILE A 196 5.84 -6.66 6.31
CA ILE A 196 4.72 -7.19 5.52
C ILE A 196 5.17 -8.29 4.56
N ALA A 197 6.46 -8.45 4.29
CA ALA A 197 6.98 -9.59 3.52
C ALA A 197 7.21 -10.83 4.39
N GLY A 198 7.26 -10.64 5.72
CA GLY A 198 7.57 -11.67 6.69
C GLY A 198 6.45 -12.70 6.82
N LYS A 199 6.82 -13.95 7.07
CA LYS A 199 5.87 -15.07 7.21
C LYS A 199 4.79 -14.82 8.25
N LYS A 200 5.17 -14.19 9.36
CA LYS A 200 4.26 -13.85 10.46
C LYS A 200 3.06 -13.05 9.93
N PHE A 201 3.33 -11.99 9.16
CA PHE A 201 2.29 -11.15 8.58
C PHE A 201 1.31 -11.95 7.70
N TRP A 202 1.78 -12.77 6.78
CA TRP A 202 0.87 -13.51 5.89
C TRP A 202 0.16 -14.68 6.59
N ASN A 203 0.86 -15.43 7.44
CA ASN A 203 0.33 -16.63 8.07
C ASN A 203 -0.66 -16.33 9.22
N GLU A 204 -0.57 -15.15 9.84
CA GLU A 204 -1.54 -14.70 10.86
C GLU A 204 -2.86 -14.19 10.25
N ASN A 205 -2.94 -14.06 8.93
CA ASN A 205 -4.12 -13.58 8.22
C ASN A 205 -4.85 -14.72 7.50
N PRO A 206 -5.97 -15.26 8.04
CA PRO A 206 -6.65 -16.43 7.48
C PRO A 206 -7.08 -16.27 6.03
N PHE A 207 -7.47 -15.06 5.63
CA PHE A 207 -7.82 -14.76 4.24
C PHE A 207 -6.62 -14.95 3.30
N LEU A 208 -5.45 -14.42 3.65
CA LEU A 208 -4.23 -14.54 2.85
C LEU A 208 -3.76 -16.01 2.80
N VAL A 209 -3.83 -16.73 3.92
CA VAL A 209 -3.53 -18.16 3.97
C VAL A 209 -4.48 -18.96 3.07
N LYS A 210 -5.77 -18.63 3.03
CA LYS A 210 -6.74 -19.29 2.17
C LYS A 210 -6.42 -19.09 0.69
N GLU A 211 -6.03 -17.89 0.28
CA GLU A 211 -5.80 -17.55 -1.13
C GLU A 211 -4.40 -17.92 -1.64
N LEU A 212 -3.38 -17.91 -0.77
CA LEU A 212 -1.96 -18.13 -1.14
C LEU A 212 -1.35 -19.40 -0.54
N GLY A 213 -2.03 -20.05 0.40
CA GLY A 213 -1.46 -21.12 1.21
C GLY A 213 -0.54 -20.62 2.32
N VAL A 214 -0.13 -21.53 3.20
CA VAL A 214 0.85 -21.23 4.25
C VAL A 214 2.23 -21.05 3.63
N LEU A 215 2.92 -19.97 3.99
CA LEU A 215 4.30 -19.72 3.57
C LEU A 215 5.27 -20.68 4.28
N LYS A 216 5.60 -21.79 3.61
CA LYS A 216 6.58 -22.78 4.11
C LYS A 216 8.02 -22.27 3.97
N ARG A 217 8.98 -22.92 4.65
CA ARG A 217 10.43 -22.73 4.37
C ARG A 217 10.74 -23.46 3.06
N MET A 218 11.65 -22.87 2.27
CA MET A 218 11.99 -23.20 0.88
C MET A 218 11.69 -24.64 0.44
N SER A 219 10.94 -24.78 -0.65
CA SER A 219 11.09 -25.92 -1.57
C SER A 219 10.84 -25.44 -2.99
N ALA A 220 11.85 -25.55 -3.84
CA ALA A 220 11.86 -25.09 -5.22
C ALA A 220 10.80 -25.83 -6.05
N LYS A 221 9.67 -25.18 -6.31
CA LYS A 221 8.86 -25.43 -7.51
C LYS A 221 8.39 -24.08 -8.05
N LEU A 222 9.12 -23.59 -9.06
CA LEU A 222 8.73 -22.41 -9.84
C LEU A 222 7.41 -22.69 -10.56
N ASN A 223 6.46 -21.79 -10.42
CA ASN A 223 5.27 -21.72 -11.26
C ASN A 223 4.70 -20.30 -11.23
N GLN A 224 4.63 -19.68 -12.42
CA GLN A 224 4.30 -18.27 -12.62
C GLN A 224 3.08 -17.75 -11.85
N ILE A 225 3.27 -16.65 -11.11
CA ILE A 225 2.26 -15.76 -10.54
C ILE A 225 2.31 -14.45 -11.34
N MET A 226 1.32 -14.15 -12.17
CA MET A 226 1.21 -12.77 -12.67
C MET A 226 0.71 -11.88 -11.54
N LEU A 227 1.42 -10.80 -11.26
CA LEU A 227 1.21 -9.90 -10.15
C LEU A 227 1.23 -8.46 -10.64
N GLY A 228 0.07 -7.82 -10.73
CA GLY A 228 0.00 -6.41 -11.10
C GLY A 228 0.63 -5.53 -10.02
N SER A 229 1.87 -5.08 -10.20
CA SER A 229 2.32 -3.92 -9.44
C SER A 229 1.80 -2.66 -10.11
N PHE A 230 0.78 -2.04 -9.56
CA PHE A 230 0.35 -0.76 -10.09
C PHE A 230 1.37 0.30 -9.63
N TYR A 231 1.66 1.22 -10.52
CA TYR A 231 2.51 2.37 -10.27
C TYR A 231 1.64 3.56 -10.58
N LEU A 232 0.71 3.80 -9.68
CA LEU A 232 -0.02 5.04 -9.68
C LEU A 232 1.05 6.10 -9.36
N LYS A 233 1.31 7.03 -10.28
CA LYS A 233 2.18 8.17 -10.02
C LYS A 233 1.36 9.36 -10.45
N ALA A 234 1.04 10.24 -9.51
CA ALA A 234 0.34 11.46 -9.84
C ALA A 234 1.37 12.40 -10.50
N ASN A 235 1.10 12.79 -11.74
CA ASN A 235 1.83 13.90 -12.39
C ASN A 235 1.35 15.24 -11.83
#